data_AF-A0A1B1AJ13-F1
#
_entry.id   AF-A0A1B1AJ13-F1
#
_cell.length_a   1.000
_cell.length_b   1.000
_cell.length_c   1.000
_cell.angle_alpha   90.00
_cell.angle_beta   90.00
_cell.angle_gamma   90.00
#
_symmetry.space_group_name_H-M   'P 1'
#
loop_
_entity.id
_entity.type
_entity.pdbx_description
1 polymer ?
#
loop_
_entity_poly.entity_id
_entity_poly.type
_entity_poly.pdbx_seq_one_letter_code
_entity_poly.pdbx_strand_id
1 'polypeptide(L)'
;MIRSLAMACALVCLSAPALAQQQQPVVESCGVFQITDAEHVSYIPIPGFSILLGTPPFSAPPGSVHAVVCDRTSIFLGPNDHRVITDIGVPLFIRSGGRIAVLEIADRQLRLRFTQGQPTPQEQAAIGPAIEGALADIDRLPPRQSTP
;
A
#
# COMPACT_ATOMS: atom_id res chain seq x y z
N MET A 1 -3.25 55.96 50.77
CA MET A 1 -2.03 55.13 50.88
C MET A 1 -2.32 53.78 50.26
N ILE A 2 -1.42 53.37 49.35
CA ILE A 2 -1.46 52.23 48.44
C ILE A 2 -1.41 50.89 49.21
N ARG A 3 -2.08 49.84 48.71
CA ARG A 3 -1.55 48.46 48.67
C ARG A 3 -2.46 47.51 47.88
N SER A 4 -2.16 47.41 46.59
CA SER A 4 -2.55 46.30 45.71
C SER A 4 -1.74 45.05 46.08
N LEU A 5 -2.38 43.88 46.17
CA LEU A 5 -1.70 42.59 46.11
C LEU A 5 -2.12 41.89 44.81
N ALA A 6 -1.14 41.75 43.91
CA ALA A 6 -1.23 40.93 42.72
C ALA A 6 -0.86 39.49 43.10
N MET A 7 -1.76 38.55 42.83
CA MET A 7 -1.52 37.11 43.00
C MET A 7 -1.07 36.55 41.65
N ALA A 8 0.18 36.14 41.58
CA ALA A 8 0.81 35.59 40.38
C ALA A 8 0.32 34.15 40.14
N CYS A 9 -0.34 33.92 39.01
CA CYS A 9 -0.63 32.59 38.49
C CYS A 9 0.61 32.04 37.78
N ALA A 10 1.29 31.07 38.40
CA ALA A 10 2.35 30.31 37.75
C ALA A 10 1.73 29.32 36.74
N LEU A 11 1.93 29.54 35.44
CA LEU A 11 1.67 28.55 34.40
C LEU A 11 2.79 27.51 34.42
N VAL A 12 2.46 26.27 34.76
CA VAL A 12 3.35 25.12 34.60
C VAL A 12 3.03 24.47 33.25
N CYS A 13 3.93 24.62 32.28
CA CYS A 13 3.83 23.96 30.98
C CYS A 13 4.07 22.45 31.14
N LEU A 14 3.01 21.65 31.06
CA LEU A 14 3.09 20.20 30.94
C LEU A 14 3.45 19.84 29.49
N SER A 15 4.74 19.68 29.21
CA SER A 15 5.23 19.11 27.94
C SER A 15 4.94 17.60 27.92
N ALA A 16 3.87 17.21 27.23
CA ALA A 16 3.57 15.80 26.98
C ALA A 16 4.68 15.17 26.11
N PRO A 17 5.14 13.94 26.42
CA PRO A 17 6.09 13.25 25.58
C PRO A 17 5.37 12.85 24.28
N ALA A 18 5.84 13.40 23.16
CA ALA A 18 5.54 12.85 21.85
C ALA A 18 6.17 11.45 21.81
N LEU A 19 5.33 10.41 21.98
CA LEU A 19 5.72 9.05 21.66
C LEU A 19 6.02 9.02 20.17
N ALA A 20 7.30 9.11 19.82
CA ALA A 20 7.80 8.79 18.51
C ALA A 20 7.38 7.34 18.22
N GLN A 21 6.32 7.17 17.43
CA GLN A 21 5.97 5.88 16.86
C GLN A 21 7.17 5.43 16.04
N GLN A 22 7.96 4.51 16.59
CA GLN A 22 8.97 3.80 15.83
C GLN A 22 8.24 3.13 14.66
N GLN A 23 8.39 3.68 13.46
CA GLN A 23 7.93 3.04 12.23
C GLN A 23 8.63 1.69 12.18
N GLN A 24 7.88 0.61 12.44
CA GLN A 24 8.39 -0.74 12.24
C GLN A 24 8.90 -0.83 10.80
N PRO A 25 10.08 -1.44 10.57
CA PRO A 25 10.59 -1.61 9.22
C PRO A 25 9.52 -2.31 8.39
N VAL A 26 9.17 -1.68 7.27
CA VAL A 26 8.19 -2.21 6.33
C VAL A 26 8.82 -3.44 5.70
N VAL A 27 8.46 -4.63 6.21
CA VAL A 27 8.91 -5.90 5.64
C VAL A 27 7.93 -6.29 4.54
N GLU A 28 8.45 -6.33 3.32
CA GLU A 28 7.74 -6.83 2.15
C GLU A 28 8.61 -7.86 1.42
N SER A 29 7.97 -8.94 0.97
CA SER A 29 8.55 -9.88 0.00
C SER A 29 7.55 -10.09 -1.12
N CYS A 30 7.92 -9.74 -2.35
CA CYS A 30 7.06 -9.93 -3.52
C CYS A 30 7.55 -11.05 -4.44
N GLY A 31 6.59 -11.59 -5.19
CA GLY A 31 6.80 -12.52 -6.28
C GLY A 31 5.69 -12.38 -7.31
N VAL A 32 5.61 -13.34 -8.23
CA VAL A 32 4.59 -13.36 -9.28
C VAL A 32 3.80 -14.66 -9.26
N PHE A 33 2.54 -14.58 -9.63
CA PHE A 33 1.79 -15.75 -10.07
C PHE A 33 1.97 -15.96 -11.57
N GLN A 34 2.30 -17.19 -11.93
CA GLN A 34 2.25 -17.68 -13.30
C GLN A 34 1.20 -18.78 -13.38
N ILE A 35 0.20 -18.55 -14.22
CA ILE A 35 -0.82 -19.54 -14.55
C ILE A 35 -0.34 -20.25 -15.82
N THR A 36 -0.10 -21.56 -15.73
CA THR A 36 0.30 -22.36 -16.90
C THR A 36 -0.91 -22.99 -17.57
N ASP A 37 -1.94 -23.31 -16.80
CA ASP A 37 -3.26 -23.77 -17.26
C ASP A 37 -4.32 -23.56 -16.17
N ALA A 38 -5.54 -24.06 -16.38
CA ALA A 38 -6.67 -23.87 -15.46
C ALA A 38 -6.48 -24.49 -14.07
N GLU A 39 -5.58 -25.48 -13.92
CA GLU A 39 -5.36 -26.22 -12.68
C GLU A 39 -4.02 -25.88 -12.02
N HIS A 40 -3.07 -25.33 -12.80
CA HIS A 40 -1.71 -25.06 -12.34
C HIS A 40 -1.42 -23.56 -12.23
N VAL A 41 -1.29 -23.11 -10.98
CA VAL A 41 -0.82 -21.76 -10.63
C VAL A 41 0.44 -21.89 -9.79
N SER A 42 1.54 -21.28 -10.25
CA SER A 42 2.81 -21.26 -9.53
C SER A 42 3.06 -19.88 -8.90
N TYR A 43 3.39 -19.85 -7.61
CA TYR A 43 3.99 -18.67 -6.98
C TYR A 43 5.50 -18.73 -7.11
N ILE A 44 6.09 -17.73 -7.76
CA ILE A 44 7.53 -17.59 -7.91
C ILE A 44 7.98 -16.38 -7.09
N PRO A 45 8.58 -16.57 -5.90
CA PRO A 45 9.15 -15.47 -5.14
C PRO A 45 10.34 -14.88 -5.90
N ILE A 46 10.47 -13.55 -5.88
CA ILE A 46 11.57 -12.86 -6.56
C ILE A 46 12.39 -12.13 -5.49
N PRO A 47 13.59 -12.64 -5.15
CA PRO A 47 14.43 -12.03 -4.13
C PRO A 47 14.71 -10.54 -4.43
N GLY A 48 14.47 -9.68 -3.44
CA GLY A 48 14.69 -8.24 -3.56
C GLY A 48 13.61 -7.48 -4.35
N PHE A 49 12.61 -8.15 -4.91
CA PHE A 49 11.49 -7.48 -5.56
C PHE A 49 10.53 -6.93 -4.49
N SER A 50 10.34 -5.61 -4.52
CA SER A 50 9.48 -4.88 -3.59
C SER A 50 8.71 -3.82 -4.37
N ILE A 51 7.42 -3.71 -4.05
CA ILE A 51 6.55 -2.66 -4.57
C ILE A 51 6.63 -1.43 -3.66
N LEU A 52 6.66 -1.62 -2.33
CA LEU A 52 6.71 -0.53 -1.37
C LEU A 52 8.00 0.29 -1.44
N LEU A 53 9.14 -0.38 -1.63
CA LEU A 53 10.47 0.24 -1.63
C LEU A 53 11.08 0.36 -3.04
N GLY A 54 10.49 -0.31 -4.03
CA GLY A 54 10.97 -0.26 -5.40
C GLY A 54 10.79 1.12 -6.03
N THR A 55 11.65 1.45 -7.00
CA THR A 55 11.53 2.68 -7.79
C THR A 55 10.79 2.40 -9.09
N PRO A 56 9.62 3.02 -9.32
CA PRO A 56 8.90 2.87 -10.59
C PRO A 56 9.59 3.65 -11.74
N PRO A 57 9.33 3.30 -13.02
CA PRO A 57 8.36 2.32 -13.46
C PRO A 57 8.78 0.88 -13.18
N PHE A 58 7.84 0.04 -12.76
CA PHE A 58 8.10 -1.38 -12.58
C PHE A 58 8.05 -2.14 -13.90
N SER A 59 9.01 -3.03 -14.09
CA SER A 59 9.03 -3.97 -15.21
C SER A 59 8.53 -5.34 -14.77
N ALA A 60 7.75 -5.99 -15.63
CA ALA A 60 7.38 -7.39 -15.43
C ALA A 60 8.65 -8.25 -15.35
N PRO A 61 8.77 -9.13 -14.34
CA PRO A 61 9.75 -10.20 -14.37
C PRO A 61 9.61 -11.05 -15.64
N PRO A 62 10.68 -11.70 -16.14
CA PRO A 62 10.62 -12.50 -17.35
C PRO A 62 9.59 -13.65 -17.24
N GLY A 63 8.89 -13.93 -18.34
CA GLY A 63 7.83 -14.94 -18.43
C GLY A 63 6.41 -14.36 -18.37
N SER A 64 5.40 -15.24 -18.37
CA SER A 64 3.99 -14.83 -18.32
C SER A 64 3.56 -14.48 -16.89
N VAL A 65 3.57 -13.19 -16.57
CA VAL A 65 3.11 -12.67 -15.28
C VAL A 65 1.60 -12.46 -15.32
N HIS A 66 0.87 -13.11 -14.40
CA HIS A 66 -0.58 -12.99 -14.30
C HIS A 66 -1.03 -12.13 -13.11
N ALA A 67 -0.21 -12.07 -12.07
CA ALA A 67 -0.39 -11.19 -10.92
C ALA A 67 0.94 -10.98 -10.19
N VAL A 68 1.05 -9.87 -9.47
CA VAL A 68 2.10 -9.69 -8.44
C VAL A 68 1.49 -10.07 -7.09
N VAL A 69 2.26 -10.75 -6.26
CA VAL A 69 1.85 -11.14 -4.91
C VAL A 69 2.89 -10.64 -3.93
N CYS A 70 2.48 -9.88 -2.93
CA CYS A 70 3.36 -9.35 -1.88
C CYS A 70 2.90 -9.82 -0.51
N ASP A 71 3.80 -10.46 0.23
CA ASP A 71 3.64 -10.78 1.64
C ASP A 71 4.05 -9.56 2.47
N ARG A 72 3.12 -9.08 3.31
CA ARG A 72 3.28 -7.87 4.13
C ARG A 72 2.77 -8.09 5.55
N THR A 73 3.19 -7.22 6.45
CA THR A 73 2.66 -7.16 7.82
C THR A 73 1.24 -6.58 7.89
N SER A 74 0.78 -5.87 6.85
CA SER A 74 -0.58 -5.29 6.76
C SER A 74 -1.08 -5.22 5.31
N ILE A 75 -2.41 -5.09 5.14
CA ILE A 75 -3.09 -4.90 3.85
C ILE A 75 -3.14 -3.43 3.41
N PHE A 76 -2.54 -2.50 4.17
CA PHE A 76 -2.46 -1.10 3.74
C PHE A 76 -1.90 -0.98 2.31
N LEU A 77 -2.63 -0.21 1.50
CA LEU A 77 -2.16 0.18 0.18
C LEU A 77 -1.00 1.16 0.35
N GLY A 78 0.14 0.80 -0.20
CA GLY A 78 1.33 1.62 -0.23
C GLY A 78 1.33 2.62 -1.39
N PRO A 79 2.25 3.60 -1.37
CA PRO A 79 2.32 4.66 -2.38
C PRO A 79 2.45 4.15 -3.81
N ASN A 80 3.15 3.03 -3.99
CA ASN A 80 3.47 2.46 -5.30
C ASN A 80 2.57 1.30 -5.71
N ASP A 81 1.58 0.91 -4.91
CA ASP A 81 0.81 -0.32 -5.17
C ASP A 81 0.04 -0.27 -6.49
N HIS A 82 -0.52 0.89 -6.81
CA HIS A 82 -1.21 1.14 -8.07
C HIS A 82 -0.28 1.00 -9.29
N ARG A 83 1.03 1.15 -9.10
CA ARG A 83 2.04 1.05 -10.17
C ARG A 83 2.20 -0.38 -10.68
N VAL A 84 1.81 -1.40 -9.91
CA VAL A 84 1.70 -2.76 -10.44
C VAL A 84 0.71 -2.80 -11.61
N ILE A 85 -0.43 -2.13 -11.47
CA ILE A 85 -1.43 -2.08 -12.52
C ILE A 85 -0.96 -1.14 -13.64
N THR A 86 -0.46 0.05 -13.31
CA THR A 86 -0.09 1.05 -14.34
C THR A 86 1.26 0.86 -14.99
N ASP A 87 2.14 -0.01 -14.49
CA ASP A 87 3.43 -0.28 -15.12
C ASP A 87 3.48 -1.72 -15.65
N ILE A 88 3.06 -2.71 -14.84
CA ILE A 88 3.13 -4.13 -15.19
C ILE A 88 1.84 -4.60 -15.90
N GLY A 89 0.68 -4.01 -15.58
CA GLY A 89 -0.59 -4.34 -16.24
C GLY A 89 -1.32 -5.55 -15.65
N VAL A 90 -1.00 -5.92 -14.42
CA VAL A 90 -1.58 -7.10 -13.72
C VAL A 90 -2.14 -6.70 -12.35
N PRO A 91 -3.06 -7.48 -11.75
CA PRO A 91 -3.52 -7.23 -10.38
C PRO A 91 -2.40 -7.44 -9.35
N LEU A 92 -2.51 -6.74 -8.22
CA LEU A 92 -1.66 -6.90 -7.05
C LEU A 92 -2.42 -7.63 -5.94
N PHE A 93 -1.87 -8.74 -5.46
CA PHE A 93 -2.33 -9.46 -4.28
C PHE A 93 -1.47 -9.07 -3.08
N ILE A 94 -2.10 -8.68 -1.98
CA ILE A 94 -1.43 -8.39 -0.72
C ILE A 94 -1.87 -9.44 0.31
N ARG A 95 -0.91 -10.18 0.85
CA ARG A 95 -1.15 -11.21 1.87
C ARG A 95 -0.62 -10.74 3.22
N SER A 96 -1.43 -10.87 4.27
CA SER A 96 -1.05 -10.50 5.63
C SER A 96 -1.83 -11.34 6.65
N GLY A 97 -1.12 -12.19 7.41
CA GLY A 97 -1.69 -12.92 8.55
C GLY A 97 -2.95 -13.73 8.23
N GLY A 98 -2.97 -14.42 7.07
CA GLY A 98 -4.11 -15.22 6.63
C GLY A 98 -5.23 -14.43 5.92
N ARG A 99 -5.02 -13.15 5.67
CA ARG A 99 -5.92 -12.27 4.91
C ARG A 99 -5.32 -11.95 3.56
N ILE A 100 -6.16 -11.84 2.54
CA ILE A 100 -5.74 -11.60 1.16
C ILE A 100 -6.63 -10.52 0.57
N ALA A 101 -6.02 -9.44 0.08
CA ALA A 101 -6.68 -8.43 -0.71
C ALA A 101 -6.08 -8.37 -2.11
N VAL A 102 -6.91 -7.97 -3.07
CA VAL A 102 -6.59 -7.83 -4.47
C VAL A 102 -6.88 -6.40 -4.88
N LEU A 103 -5.84 -5.68 -5.30
CA LEU A 103 -5.94 -4.40 -5.98
C LEU A 103 -6.00 -4.68 -7.49
N GLU A 104 -7.09 -4.27 -8.12
CA GLU A 104 -7.38 -4.53 -9.53
C GLU A 104 -8.09 -3.33 -10.17
N ILE A 105 -8.05 -3.24 -11.50
CA ILE A 105 -9.00 -2.41 -12.24
C ILE A 105 -10.17 -3.30 -12.66
N ALA A 106 -11.37 -2.94 -12.22
CA ALA A 106 -12.62 -3.54 -12.64
C ALA A 106 -13.58 -2.42 -13.06
N ASP A 107 -14.27 -2.59 -14.19
CA ASP A 107 -15.20 -1.58 -14.71
C ASP A 107 -14.59 -0.16 -14.85
N ARG A 108 -13.29 -0.12 -15.22
CA ARG A 108 -12.46 1.10 -15.31
C ARG A 108 -12.25 1.84 -13.98
N GLN A 109 -12.51 1.19 -12.85
CA GLN A 109 -12.28 1.75 -11.53
C GLN A 109 -11.22 0.94 -10.78
N LEU A 110 -10.33 1.64 -10.08
CA LEU A 110 -9.41 1.02 -9.13
C LEU A 110 -10.21 0.49 -7.94
N ARG A 111 -10.10 -0.81 -7.66
CA ARG A 111 -10.84 -1.48 -6.60
C ARG A 111 -9.90 -2.33 -5.75
N LEU A 112 -10.09 -2.24 -4.44
CA LEU A 112 -9.54 -3.20 -3.48
C LEU A 112 -10.63 -4.17 -3.05
N ARG A 113 -10.40 -5.47 -3.23
CA ARG A 113 -11.34 -6.54 -2.86
C ARG A 113 -10.65 -7.57 -1.97
N PHE A 114 -11.33 -8.02 -0.92
CA PHE A 114 -10.83 -9.07 -0.05
C PHE A 114 -11.29 -10.43 -0.56
N THR A 115 -10.34 -11.32 -0.87
CA THR A 115 -10.62 -12.71 -1.25
C THR A 115 -10.59 -13.65 -0.06
N GLN A 116 -9.90 -13.27 1.01
CA GLN A 116 -9.82 -14.05 2.24
C GLN A 116 -9.69 -13.13 3.45
N GLY A 117 -10.46 -13.42 4.51
CA GLY A 117 -10.49 -12.61 5.73
C GLY A 117 -11.17 -11.25 5.53
N GLN A 118 -11.02 -10.38 6.52
CA GLN A 118 -11.56 -9.02 6.53
C GLN A 118 -10.46 -8.03 6.96
N PRO A 119 -10.51 -6.77 6.50
CA PRO A 119 -9.61 -5.73 6.99
C PRO A 119 -9.81 -5.49 8.49
N THR A 120 -8.76 -5.08 9.19
CA THR A 120 -8.93 -4.52 10.54
C THR A 120 -9.69 -3.19 10.47
N PRO A 121 -10.26 -2.69 11.57
CA PRO A 121 -10.90 -1.36 11.58
C PRO A 121 -9.97 -0.24 11.12
N GLN A 122 -8.68 -0.33 11.47
CA GLN A 122 -7.67 0.65 11.07
C GLN A 122 -7.39 0.57 9.57
N GLU A 123 -7.26 -0.63 9.01
CA GLU A 123 -7.09 -0.83 7.56
C GLU A 123 -8.33 -0.34 6.81
N GLN A 124 -9.54 -0.72 7.27
CA GLN A 124 -10.80 -0.33 6.66
C GLN A 124 -10.94 1.20 6.54
N ALA A 125 -10.56 1.94 7.59
CA ALA A 125 -10.60 3.40 7.59
C ALA A 125 -9.61 4.04 6.60
N ALA A 126 -8.51 3.36 6.27
CA ALA A 126 -7.49 3.86 5.36
C ALA A 126 -7.73 3.52 3.88
N ILE A 127 -8.60 2.55 3.57
CA ILE A 127 -8.82 2.10 2.19
C ILE A 127 -9.30 3.24 1.28
N GLY A 128 -10.32 3.99 1.69
CA GLY A 128 -10.89 5.09 0.89
C GLY A 128 -9.84 6.14 0.51
N PRO A 129 -9.17 6.77 1.49
CA PRO A 129 -8.12 7.74 1.22
C PRO A 129 -6.96 7.18 0.38
N ALA A 130 -6.60 5.91 0.57
CA ALA A 130 -5.52 5.31 -0.21
C ALA A 130 -5.91 5.06 -1.68
N ILE A 131 -7.15 4.64 -1.95
CA ILE A 131 -7.66 4.52 -3.32
C ILE A 131 -7.75 5.89 -3.99
N GLU A 132 -8.26 6.91 -3.29
CA GLU A 132 -8.33 8.28 -3.80
C GLU A 132 -6.94 8.83 -4.14
N GLY A 133 -5.96 8.63 -3.26
CA GLY A 133 -4.56 9.01 -3.50
C GLY A 133 -3.97 8.30 -4.72
N ALA A 134 -4.18 6.98 -4.82
CA ALA A 134 -3.73 6.20 -5.97
C ALA A 134 -4.36 6.68 -7.28
N LEU A 135 -5.67 6.99 -7.31
CA LEU A 135 -6.33 7.52 -8.49
C LEU A 135 -5.75 8.88 -8.90
N ALA A 136 -5.54 9.78 -7.93
CA ALA A 136 -4.94 11.09 -8.19
C ALA A 136 -3.51 10.97 -8.75
N ASP A 137 -2.75 9.96 -8.32
CA ASP A 137 -1.41 9.70 -8.86
C ASP A 137 -1.48 9.12 -10.28
N ILE A 138 -2.41 8.20 -10.56
CA ILE A 138 -2.64 7.65 -11.90
C ILE A 138 -2.96 8.78 -12.90
N ASP A 139 -3.84 9.71 -12.52
CA ASP A 139 -4.25 10.82 -13.39
C ASP A 139 -3.08 11.77 -13.74
N ARG A 140 -2.01 11.78 -12.94
CA ARG A 140 -0.79 12.57 -13.20
C ARG A 140 0.22 11.84 -14.07
N LEU A 141 0.07 10.52 -14.28
CA LEU A 141 0.99 9.76 -15.11
C LEU A 141 0.86 10.18 -16.57
N PRO A 142 1.98 10.27 -17.32
CA PRO A 142 1.89 10.51 -18.75
C PRO A 142 1.13 9.36 -19.43
N PRO A 143 0.39 9.62 -20.52
CA PRO A 143 -0.27 8.57 -21.28
C PRO A 143 0.76 7.51 -21.68
N ARG A 144 0.45 6.23 -21.44
CA ARG A 144 1.33 5.15 -21.91
C ARG A 144 1.48 5.29 -23.43
N GLN A 145 2.73 5.46 -23.89
CA GLN A 145 3.03 5.28 -25.29
C GLN A 145 2.84 3.78 -25.58
N SER A 146 1.80 3.45 -26.35
CA SER A 146 1.63 2.11 -26.89
C SER A 146 2.80 1.82 -27.81
N THR A 147 3.77 1.04 -27.34
CA THR A 147 4.81 0.50 -28.21
C THR A 147 4.13 -0.42 -29.23
N PRO A 148 4.34 -0.21 -30.54
CA PRO A 148 3.71 -1.00 -31.60
C PRO A 148 4.15 -2.46 -31.60
#